data_AF-A0A357G757-F1
#
_entry.id   AF-A0A357G757-F1
#
_cell.length_a   1.000
_cell.length_b   1.000
_cell.length_c   1.000
_cell.angle_alpha   90.00
_cell.angle_beta   90.00
_cell.angle_gamma   90.00
#
_symmetry.space_group_name_H-M   'P 1'
#
loop_
_entity.id
_entity.type
_entity.pdbx_description
1 polymer ?
#
loop_
_entity_poly.entity_id
_entity_poly.type
_entity_poly.pdbx_seq_one_letter_code
_entity_poly.pdbx_strand_id
1 'polypeptide(L)'
;MYKFGQTQKRIMVALLGGVALGLSSSPRQFFKTFRVLKKDWNKIKQSSFDRSVRRLVKEKLLIEKKLPDGSLKLVLTKEGERQARRLSLLGKSINFKKPKRWDGKWRLVIFDIPE
;
A
#
# COMPACT_ATOMS: atom_id res chain seq x y z
N MET A 1 -8.99 9.82 8.94
CA MET A 1 -8.08 9.35 7.88
C MET A 1 -7.11 8.32 8.46
N TYR A 2 -6.97 7.12 7.88
CA TYR A 2 -6.04 6.10 8.40
C TYR A 2 -4.59 6.58 8.31
N LYS A 3 -3.87 6.62 9.44
CA LYS A 3 -2.42 6.87 9.47
C LYS A 3 -1.68 5.54 9.48
N PHE A 4 -1.27 5.08 8.30
CA PHE A 4 -0.53 3.83 8.15
C PHE A 4 0.97 4.00 8.43
N GLY A 5 1.52 3.12 9.27
CA GLY A 5 2.97 2.98 9.47
C GLY A 5 3.68 2.43 8.21
N GLN A 6 4.99 2.57 8.14
CA GLN A 6 5.76 2.17 6.95
C GLN A 6 5.64 0.67 6.65
N THR A 7 5.64 -0.18 7.68
CA THR A 7 5.45 -1.63 7.55
C THR A 7 4.06 -1.99 7.06
N GLN A 8 3.00 -1.34 7.57
CA GLN A 8 1.62 -1.55 7.11
C GLN A 8 1.47 -1.21 5.62
N LYS A 9 2.03 -0.07 5.19
CA LYS A 9 2.01 0.35 3.78
C LYS A 9 2.67 -0.70 2.88
N ARG A 10 3.82 -1.25 3.29
CA ARG A 10 4.53 -2.30 2.54
C ARG A 10 3.72 -3.59 2.45
N ILE A 11 3.10 -4.03 3.56
CA ILE A 11 2.24 -5.22 3.58
C ILE A 11 1.08 -5.06 2.59
N MET A 12 0.38 -3.93 2.62
CA MET A 12 -0.76 -3.67 1.74
C MET A 12 -0.37 -3.62 0.27
N VAL A 13 0.73 -2.93 -0.06
CA VAL A 13 1.24 -2.85 -1.44
C VAL A 13 1.75 -4.22 -1.91
N ALA A 14 2.35 -5.03 -1.02
CA ALA A 14 2.80 -6.37 -1.36
C ALA A 14 1.65 -7.34 -1.61
N LEU A 15 0.57 -7.29 -0.82
CA LEU A 15 -0.62 -8.10 -1.06
C LEU A 15 -1.33 -7.69 -2.35
N LEU A 16 -1.45 -6.38 -2.61
CA LEU A 16 -1.95 -5.86 -3.88
C LEU A 16 -1.07 -6.32 -5.06
N GLY A 17 0.26 -6.28 -4.87
CA GLY A 17 1.25 -6.73 -5.84
C GLY A 17 1.22 -8.23 -6.07
N GLY A 18 1.01 -9.04 -5.03
CA GLY A 18 0.86 -10.50 -5.13
C GLY A 18 -0.37 -10.91 -5.93
N VAL A 19 -1.49 -10.21 -5.72
CA VAL A 19 -2.69 -10.36 -6.57
C VAL A 19 -2.37 -9.96 -8.01
N ALA A 20 -1.66 -8.84 -8.22
CA ALA A 20 -1.25 -8.42 -9.57
C ALA A 20 -0.27 -9.37 -10.25
N LEU A 21 0.62 -10.04 -9.49
CA LEU A 21 1.54 -11.06 -9.99
C LEU A 21 0.79 -12.32 -10.43
N GLY A 22 -0.20 -12.76 -9.65
CA GLY A 22 -1.04 -13.92 -10.01
C GLY A 22 -1.94 -13.66 -11.23
N LEU A 23 -2.22 -12.40 -11.55
CA LEU A 23 -3.00 -11.97 -12.72
C LEU A 23 -2.12 -11.43 -13.87
N SER A 24 -0.79 -11.45 -13.73
CA SER A 24 0.13 -10.85 -14.71
C SER A 24 0.28 -11.73 -15.95
N SER A 25 -0.24 -11.26 -17.08
CA SER A 25 -0.25 -11.98 -18.36
C SER A 25 1.11 -12.06 -19.07
N SER A 26 2.11 -11.28 -18.63
CA SER A 26 3.45 -11.29 -19.24
C SER A 26 4.59 -11.46 -18.22
N PRO A 27 5.63 -12.25 -18.56
CA PRO A 27 6.80 -12.46 -17.70
C PRO A 27 7.55 -11.16 -17.37
N ARG A 28 7.64 -10.21 -18.30
CA ARG A 28 8.33 -8.92 -18.06
C ARG A 28 7.64 -8.09 -16.97
N GLN A 29 6.30 -8.04 -17.00
CA GLN A 29 5.50 -7.33 -16.01
C GLN A 29 5.61 -8.00 -14.62
N PHE A 30 5.64 -9.33 -14.61
CA PHE A 30 5.87 -10.14 -13.41
C PHE A 30 7.22 -9.80 -12.75
N PHE A 31 8.34 -9.91 -13.48
CA PHE A 31 9.67 -9.65 -12.92
C PHE A 31 9.85 -8.19 -12.47
N LYS A 32 9.27 -7.22 -13.18
CA LYS A 32 9.28 -5.81 -12.78
C LYS A 32 8.58 -5.60 -11.44
N THR A 33 7.40 -6.20 -11.27
CA THR A 33 6.62 -6.11 -10.03
C THR A 33 7.32 -6.82 -8.88
N PHE A 34 7.85 -8.03 -9.13
CA PHE A 34 8.60 -8.81 -8.15
C PHE A 34 9.86 -8.10 -7.65
N ARG A 35 10.64 -7.46 -8.53
CA ARG A 35 11.86 -6.73 -8.15
C ARG A 35 11.57 -5.55 -7.21
N VAL A 36 10.44 -4.86 -7.42
CA VAL A 36 9.99 -3.77 -6.53
C VAL A 36 9.62 -4.34 -5.16
N LEU A 37 8.81 -5.41 -5.13
CA LEU A 37 8.37 -6.04 -3.89
C LEU A 37 9.54 -6.58 -3.06
N LYS A 38 10.51 -7.26 -3.70
CA LYS A 38 11.70 -7.83 -3.03
C LYS A 38 12.54 -6.75 -2.36
N LYS A 39 12.73 -5.59 -3.01
CA LYS A 39 13.51 -4.47 -2.46
C LYS A 39 12.88 -3.90 -1.18
N ASP A 40 11.54 -3.87 -1.10
CA ASP A 40 10.82 -3.32 0.04
C ASP A 40 10.76 -4.29 1.24
N TRP A 41 10.89 -5.60 0.99
CA TRP A 41 10.75 -6.65 2.00
C TRP A 41 12.00 -6.84 2.87
N ASN A 42 13.21 -6.69 2.30
CA ASN A 42 14.49 -6.93 2.99
C ASN A 42 14.75 -6.07 4.24
N LYS A 43 13.89 -5.08 4.54
CA LYS A 43 14.08 -4.14 5.66
C LYS A 43 13.03 -4.28 6.77
N ILE A 44 12.18 -5.30 6.76
CA ILE A 44 11.08 -5.43 7.72
C ILE A 44 11.50 -6.33 8.88
N LYS A 45 11.49 -5.81 10.12
CA LYS A 45 11.66 -6.60 11.34
C LYS A 45 10.39 -7.42 11.61
N GLN A 46 10.54 -8.68 12.01
CA GLN A 46 9.43 -9.61 12.23
C GLN A 46 8.42 -9.13 13.28
N SER A 47 8.89 -8.57 14.40
CA SER A 47 8.01 -7.99 15.43
C SER A 47 7.19 -6.78 14.94
N SER A 48 7.73 -6.01 14.00
CA SER A 48 7.02 -4.90 13.35
C SER A 48 5.96 -5.41 12.36
N PHE A 49 6.26 -6.51 11.68
CA PHE A 49 5.32 -7.17 10.77
C PHE A 49 4.11 -7.69 11.53
N ASP A 50 4.30 -8.49 12.57
CA ASP A 50 3.19 -9.10 13.33
C ASP A 50 2.26 -8.04 13.93
N ARG A 51 2.84 -6.99 14.54
CA ARG A 51 2.06 -5.87 15.07
C ARG A 51 1.26 -5.15 13.98
N SER A 52 1.85 -5.00 12.80
CA SER A 52 1.23 -4.33 11.66
C SER A 52 0.08 -5.15 11.09
N VAL A 53 0.26 -6.47 10.93
CA VAL A 53 -0.80 -7.39 10.48
C VAL A 53 -1.97 -7.38 11.45
N ARG A 54 -1.72 -7.58 12.76
CA ARG A 54 -2.77 -7.55 13.79
C ARG A 54 -3.58 -6.26 13.75
N ARG A 55 -2.91 -5.11 13.57
CA ARG A 55 -3.57 -3.82 13.46
C ARG A 55 -4.42 -3.70 12.20
N LEU A 56 -3.92 -4.15 11.05
CA LEU A 56 -4.67 -4.12 9.79
C LEU A 56 -5.90 -5.06 9.82
N VAL A 57 -5.80 -6.20 10.51
CA VAL A 57 -6.93 -7.10 10.75
C VAL A 57 -7.94 -6.44 11.69
N LYS A 58 -7.48 -5.83 12.80
CA LYS A 58 -8.34 -5.06 13.71
C LYS A 58 -9.10 -3.92 13.01
N GLU A 59 -8.44 -3.26 12.06
CA GLU A 59 -9.02 -2.19 11.24
C GLU A 59 -9.91 -2.72 10.08
N LYS A 60 -10.11 -4.04 9.97
CA LYS A 60 -10.90 -4.72 8.91
C LYS A 60 -10.39 -4.47 7.48
N LEU A 61 -9.09 -4.18 7.35
CA LEU A 61 -8.41 -4.00 6.06
C LEU A 61 -7.81 -5.31 5.54
N LEU A 62 -7.57 -6.26 6.44
CA LEU A 62 -7.13 -7.62 6.13
C LEU A 62 -8.08 -8.65 6.75
N ILE A 63 -8.22 -9.78 6.06
CA ILE A 63 -8.85 -11.00 6.55
C ILE A 63 -7.77 -12.07 6.66
N GLU A 64 -7.70 -12.71 7.82
CA GLU A 64 -6.94 -13.93 8.04
C GLU A 64 -7.82 -15.15 7.76
N LYS A 65 -7.40 -16.01 6.84
CA LYS A 65 -8.03 -17.31 6.58
C LYS A 65 -7.07 -18.42 6.98
N LYS A 66 -7.46 -19.27 7.93
CA LYS A 66 -6.75 -20.52 8.21
C LYS A 66 -7.00 -21.50 7.06
N LEU A 67 -5.93 -22.08 6.56
CA LEU A 67 -5.98 -23.13 5.55
C LEU A 67 -6.02 -24.51 6.23
N PRO A 68 -6.49 -25.56 5.52
CA PRO A 68 -6.59 -26.91 6.08
C PRO A 68 -5.24 -27.49 6.54
N ASP A 69 -4.14 -27.03 5.95
CA ASP A 69 -2.77 -27.41 6.30
C ASP A 69 -2.22 -26.69 7.55
N GLY A 70 -3.04 -25.88 8.23
CA GLY A 70 -2.65 -25.10 9.39
C GLY A 70 -1.95 -23.78 9.06
N SER A 71 -1.71 -23.48 7.78
CA SER A 71 -1.11 -22.21 7.37
C SER A 71 -2.12 -21.05 7.35
N LEU A 72 -1.62 -19.81 7.34
CA LEU A 72 -2.44 -18.59 7.36
C LEU A 72 -2.36 -17.87 6.01
N LYS A 73 -3.52 -17.62 5.40
CA LYS A 73 -3.66 -16.80 4.20
C LYS A 73 -4.18 -15.41 4.57
N LEU A 74 -3.40 -14.38 4.25
CA LEU A 74 -3.79 -12.98 4.39
C LEU A 74 -4.45 -12.48 3.09
N VAL A 75 -5.63 -11.88 3.20
CA VAL A 75 -6.41 -11.38 2.05
C VAL A 75 -6.83 -9.93 2.31
N LEU A 76 -6.65 -9.05 1.34
CA LEU A 76 -7.18 -7.68 1.41
C LEU A 76 -8.71 -7.69 1.34
N THR A 77 -9.35 -6.88 2.17
CA THR A 77 -10.78 -6.59 2.00
C THR A 77 -10.98 -5.60 0.86
N LYS A 78 -12.23 -5.39 0.39
CA LYS A 78 -12.53 -4.34 -0.60
C LYS A 78 -12.08 -2.95 -0.13
N GLU A 79 -12.17 -2.67 1.17
CA GLU A 79 -11.64 -1.42 1.76
C GLU A 79 -10.11 -1.43 1.80
N GLY A 80 -9.50 -2.56 2.21
CA GLY A 80 -8.05 -2.76 2.18
C GLY A 80 -7.45 -2.53 0.79
N GLU A 81 -8.09 -3.05 -0.26
CA GLU A 81 -7.69 -2.82 -1.64
C GLU A 81 -7.79 -1.35 -2.05
N ARG A 82 -8.89 -0.66 -1.70
CA ARG A 82 -9.05 0.78 -1.98
C ARG A 82 -7.93 1.59 -1.31
N GLN A 83 -7.63 1.30 -0.06
CA GLN A 83 -6.54 1.97 0.66
C GLN A 83 -5.16 1.60 0.08
N ALA A 84 -4.94 0.33 -0.27
CA ALA A 84 -3.68 -0.13 -0.88
C ALA A 84 -3.44 0.54 -2.24
N ARG A 85 -4.49 0.71 -3.07
CA ARG A 85 -4.42 1.44 -4.34
C ARG A 85 -4.06 2.91 -4.11
N ARG A 86 -4.71 3.59 -3.14
CA ARG A 86 -4.35 4.96 -2.77
C ARG A 86 -2.87 5.06 -2.37
N LEU A 87 -2.39 4.13 -1.54
CA LEU A 87 -0.98 4.08 -1.13
C LEU A 87 -0.02 3.83 -2.30
N SER A 88 -0.38 2.93 -3.22
CA SER A 88 0.40 2.63 -4.43
C SER A 88 0.49 3.82 -5.38
N LEU A 89 -0.63 4.51 -5.61
CA LEU A 89 -0.71 5.70 -6.47
C LEU A 89 0.07 6.88 -5.86
N LEU A 90 -0.13 7.14 -4.56
CA LEU A 90 0.55 8.22 -3.84
C LEU A 90 2.06 7.96 -3.68
N GLY A 91 2.46 6.70 -3.51
CA GLY A 91 3.85 6.31 -3.27
C GLY A 91 4.76 6.35 -4.49
N LYS A 92 4.20 6.36 -5.72
CA LYS A 92 4.99 6.36 -6.96
C LYS A 92 4.84 7.59 -7.85
N SER A 93 3.74 8.33 -7.80
CA SER A 93 3.57 9.44 -8.75
C SER A 93 2.38 10.32 -8.41
N ILE A 94 2.53 11.19 -7.43
CA ILE A 94 2.14 12.57 -7.73
C ILE A 94 3.43 13.31 -8.06
N ASN A 95 3.90 13.08 -9.28
CA ASN A 95 4.96 13.90 -9.85
C ASN A 95 4.27 15.21 -10.26
N PHE A 96 4.01 16.08 -9.28
CA PHE A 96 3.70 17.46 -9.60
C PHE A 96 4.86 17.96 -10.44
N LYS A 97 4.61 18.27 -11.72
CA LYS A 97 5.60 18.98 -12.54
C LYS A 97 5.86 20.30 -11.82
N LYS A 98 6.92 20.34 -11.01
CA LYS A 98 7.36 21.57 -10.37
C LYS A 98 7.75 22.50 -11.52
N PRO A 99 7.05 23.61 -11.72
CA PRO A 99 7.37 24.49 -12.83
C PRO A 99 8.79 25.03 -12.58
N LYS A 100 9.63 25.05 -13.63
CA LYS A 100 11.02 25.55 -13.51
C LYS A 100 11.08 27.03 -13.11
N ARG A 101 10.00 27.77 -13.37
CA ARG A 101 9.82 29.17 -13.02
C ARG A 101 8.43 29.34 -12.43
N TRP A 102 8.32 30.23 -11.46
CA TRP A 102 7.04 30.61 -10.87
C TRP A 102 6.12 31.22 -11.94
N ASP A 103 4.81 30.95 -11.84
CA ASP A 103 3.79 31.42 -12.79
C ASP A 103 3.23 32.81 -12.43
N GLY A 104 3.79 33.47 -11.41
CA GLY A 104 3.39 34.81 -10.96
C GLY A 104 2.04 34.86 -10.24
N LYS A 105 1.38 33.72 -10.03
CA LYS A 105 0.04 33.64 -9.45
C LYS A 105 0.09 33.13 -8.02
N TRP A 106 -0.67 33.80 -7.15
CA TRP A 106 -0.92 33.34 -5.80
C TRP A 106 -2.18 32.47 -5.77
N ARG A 107 -2.11 31.37 -5.01
CA ARG A 107 -3.25 30.47 -4.76
C ARG A 107 -3.45 30.39 -3.26
N LEU A 108 -4.48 31.07 -2.76
CA LEU A 108 -4.88 31.06 -1.36
C LEU A 108 -5.99 30.01 -1.17
N VAL A 109 -5.86 29.15 -0.17
CA VAL A 109 -6.90 28.17 0.19
C VAL A 109 -7.34 28.49 1.61
N ILE A 110 -8.58 28.94 1.75
CA ILE A 110 -9.25 29.16 3.03
C ILE A 110 -10.33 28.10 3.14
N PHE A 111 -10.39 27.39 4.25
CA PHE A 111 -11.44 26.44 4.55
C PHE A 111 -11.87 26.62 5.99
N ASP A 112 -13.18 26.51 6.21
CA ASP A 112 -13.78 26.54 7.52
C ASP A 112 -13.80 25.10 8.08
N ILE A 113 -13.30 24.90 9.30
CA ILE A 113 -13.30 23.60 9.96
C ILE A 113 -14.39 23.65 11.03
N PRO A 114 -15.52 22.94 10.87
CA PRO A 114 -16.49 22.83 11.94
C PRO A 114 -15.87 22.06 13.12
N GLU A 115 -16.16 22.53 14.35
CA GLU A 115 -15.69 21.99 15.65
C GLU A 115 -16.08 20.52 15.88
#